data_AF-A0A7S1KYM4-F1
#
_entry.id   AF-A0A7S1KYM4-F1
#
_cell.length_a   1.000
_cell.length_b   1.000
_cell.length_c   1.000
_cell.angle_alpha   90.00
_cell.angle_beta   90.00
_cell.angle_gamma   90.00
#
_symmetry.space_group_name_H-M   'P 1'
#
loop_
_entity.id
_entity.type
_entity.pdbx_description
1 polymer ?
#
loop_
_entity_poly.entity_id
_entity_poly.type
_entity_poly.pdbx_seq_one_letter_code
_entity_poly.pdbx_strand_id
1 'polypeptide(L)'
;AIVRTKGEAALPPMTKKAGRRMQLKAATPLPKAGRPSTWRRHQPRKSVPQQNNNHDCGVFCSQFALCSALGVPLTVVGSVDMRFIRTLMTLELLEGKFLHRF
;
A
#
# COMPACT_ATOMS: atom_id res chain seq x y z
N ALA A 1 -28.00 0.22 63.06
CA ALA A 1 -26.79 1.06 63.14
C ALA A 1 -26.04 0.94 61.82
N ILE A 2 -25.96 2.04 61.07
CA ILE A 2 -25.36 2.09 59.73
C ILE A 2 -23.85 2.29 59.91
N VAL A 3 -23.07 1.24 59.70
CA VAL A 3 -21.61 1.33 59.65
C VAL A 3 -21.21 1.59 58.20
N ARG A 4 -20.94 2.86 57.89
CA ARG A 4 -20.27 3.29 56.66
C ARG A 4 -18.76 3.13 56.85
N THR A 5 -18.17 2.10 56.26
CA THR A 5 -16.72 2.05 56.07
C THR A 5 -16.36 2.67 54.73
N LYS A 6 -15.72 3.83 54.82
CA LYS A 6 -15.02 4.53 53.73
C LYS A 6 -13.89 3.63 53.22
N GLY A 7 -13.79 3.45 51.91
CA GLY A 7 -12.67 2.71 51.33
C GLY A 7 -12.76 2.52 49.82
N GLU A 8 -13.00 3.59 49.06
CA GLU A 8 -12.84 3.56 47.60
C GLU A 8 -11.96 4.74 47.20
N ALA A 9 -10.65 4.49 47.13
CA ALA A 9 -9.71 5.41 46.51
C ALA A 9 -9.95 5.35 44.99
N ALA A 10 -10.74 6.30 44.48
CA ALA A 10 -10.94 6.49 43.05
C ALA A 10 -9.58 6.78 42.39
N LEU A 11 -9.14 5.88 41.51
CA LEU A 11 -8.02 6.10 40.60
C LEU A 11 -8.33 7.34 39.72
N PRO A 12 -7.40 8.29 39.57
CA PRO A 12 -7.62 9.42 38.68
C PRO A 12 -7.75 8.92 37.23
N PRO A 13 -8.62 9.54 36.41
CA PRO A 13 -8.77 9.17 35.01
C PRO A 13 -7.44 9.39 34.28
N MET A 14 -6.90 8.31 33.70
CA MET A 14 -5.72 8.39 32.84
C MET A 14 -6.02 9.31 31.65
N THR A 15 -5.48 10.52 31.69
CA THR A 15 -5.48 11.41 30.54
C THR A 15 -4.64 10.75 29.44
N LYS A 16 -5.29 10.42 28.32
CA LYS A 16 -4.61 9.98 27.10
C LYS A 16 -3.66 11.10 26.69
N LYS A 17 -2.36 10.96 26.98
CA LYS A 17 -1.32 11.86 26.47
C LYS A 17 -1.47 11.89 24.95
N ALA A 18 -1.96 13.01 24.44
CA ALA A 18 -2.05 13.27 23.02
C ALA A 18 -0.66 13.06 22.42
N GLY A 19 -0.53 12.05 21.56
CA GLY A 19 0.69 11.78 20.82
C GLY A 19 1.11 13.06 20.12
N ARG A 20 2.31 13.54 20.47
CA ARG A 20 2.92 14.73 19.88
C ARG A 20 3.16 14.41 18.40
N ARG A 21 2.19 14.74 17.54
CA ARG A 21 2.35 14.65 16.08
C ARG A 21 3.47 15.62 15.73
N MET A 22 4.67 15.09 15.45
CA MET A 22 5.73 15.89 14.86
C MET A 22 5.16 16.48 13.58
N GLN A 23 4.96 17.80 13.59
CA GLN A 23 4.71 18.54 12.36
C GLN A 23 6.01 18.45 11.58
N LEU A 24 6.07 17.55 10.59
CA LEU A 24 7.06 17.65 9.53
C LEU A 24 6.88 19.05 8.94
N LYS A 25 7.85 19.92 9.20
CA LYS A 25 7.93 21.23 8.54
C LYS A 25 7.83 20.96 7.05
N ALA A 26 6.86 21.61 6.39
CA ALA A 26 6.67 21.48 4.97
C ALA A 26 8.00 21.74 4.27
N ALA A 27 8.54 20.70 3.63
CA ALA A 27 9.70 20.84 2.77
C ALA A 27 9.39 21.93 1.74
N THR A 28 10.36 22.80 1.48
CA THR A 28 10.29 23.84 0.46
C THR A 28 9.66 23.26 -0.81
N PRO A 29 8.57 23.84 -1.34
CA PRO A 29 7.96 23.32 -2.56
C PRO A 29 9.03 23.30 -3.66
N LEU A 30 9.25 22.13 -4.26
CA LEU A 30 10.05 22.04 -5.48
C LEU A 30 9.50 23.09 -6.47
N PRO A 31 10.36 23.81 -7.22
CA PRO A 31 9.91 24.71 -8.25
C PRO A 31 8.96 23.95 -9.15
N LYS A 32 7.77 24.52 -9.39
CA LYS A 32 6.76 23.95 -10.30
C LYS A 32 7.35 23.99 -11.71
N ALA A 33 8.21 23.03 -12.05
CA ALA A 33 8.59 22.77 -13.41
C ALA A 33 7.27 22.62 -14.17
N GLY A 34 7.01 23.58 -15.07
CA GLY A 34 5.76 23.65 -15.80
C GLY A 34 5.55 22.33 -16.50
N ARG A 35 4.57 21.55 -16.04
CA ARG A 35 4.17 20.30 -16.69
C ARG A 35 3.83 20.68 -18.15
N PRO A 36 4.43 20.05 -19.16
CA PRO A 36 4.10 20.36 -20.54
C PRO A 36 2.59 20.15 -20.73
N SER A 37 1.92 21.04 -21.48
CA SER A 37 0.46 21.08 -21.61
C SER A 37 -0.18 19.77 -22.09
N THR A 38 0.62 18.89 -22.70
CA THR A 38 0.21 17.57 -23.20
C THR A 38 0.16 16.48 -22.12
N TRP A 39 0.81 16.67 -20.97
CA TRP A 39 0.89 15.65 -19.93
C TRP A 39 -0.38 15.57 -19.11
N ARG A 40 -1.11 14.46 -19.24
CA ARG A 40 -2.30 14.19 -18.42
C ARG A 40 -1.96 13.32 -17.22
N ARG A 41 -2.65 13.53 -16.09
CA ARG A 41 -2.58 12.61 -14.94
C ARG A 41 -3.74 11.64 -15.09
N HIS A 42 -3.43 10.37 -15.30
CA HIS A 42 -4.45 9.32 -15.35
C HIS A 42 -4.56 8.64 -13.98
N GLN A 43 -5.79 8.36 -13.53
CA GLN A 43 -6.07 7.67 -12.27
C GLN A 43 -6.87 6.40 -12.56
N PRO A 44 -6.21 5.26 -12.83
CA PRO A 44 -6.87 4.06 -13.34
C PRO A 44 -7.55 3.21 -12.26
N ARG A 45 -7.78 3.73 -11.04
CA ARG A 45 -8.17 2.91 -9.87
C ARG A 45 -9.40 2.02 -10.11
N LYS A 46 -10.34 2.45 -10.95
CA LYS A 46 -11.55 1.67 -11.30
C LYS A 46 -11.34 0.70 -12.46
N SER A 47 -10.33 0.93 -13.30
CA SER A 47 -10.07 0.16 -14.52
C SER A 47 -8.96 -0.87 -14.36
N VAL A 48 -8.28 -0.90 -13.22
CA VAL A 48 -7.21 -1.88 -12.93
C VAL A 48 -7.58 -2.75 -11.73
N PRO A 49 -7.23 -4.05 -11.76
CA PRO A 49 -7.40 -4.96 -10.64
C PRO A 49 -6.81 -4.36 -9.36
N GLN A 50 -7.56 -4.47 -8.26
CA GLN A 50 -7.12 -4.00 -6.95
C GLN A 50 -6.72 -5.18 -6.09
N GLN A 51 -5.63 -5.04 -5.34
CA GLN A 51 -5.28 -6.00 -4.31
C GLN A 51 -6.39 -6.07 -3.25
N ASN A 52 -6.70 -7.28 -2.80
CA ASN A 52 -7.66 -7.54 -1.72
C ASN A 52 -6.98 -8.01 -0.41
N ASN A 53 -5.64 -7.96 -0.37
CA ASN A 53 -4.83 -8.33 0.78
C ASN A 53 -3.72 -7.28 1.03
N ASN A 54 -2.95 -7.49 2.10
CA ASN A 54 -1.94 -6.53 2.57
C ASN A 54 -0.49 -6.95 2.27
N HIS A 55 -0.27 -7.99 1.46
CA HIS A 55 1.06 -8.56 1.23
C HIS A 55 1.45 -8.72 -0.25
N ASP A 56 0.49 -8.66 -1.18
CA ASP A 56 0.76 -8.81 -2.62
C ASP A 56 1.05 -7.50 -3.34
N CYS A 57 1.18 -6.37 -2.64
CA CYS A 57 1.44 -5.08 -3.26
C CYS A 57 2.70 -5.09 -4.15
N GLY A 58 3.75 -5.78 -3.72
CA GLY A 58 4.98 -5.96 -4.50
C GLY A 58 4.76 -6.81 -5.75
N VAL A 59 3.99 -7.88 -5.63
CA VAL A 59 3.66 -8.78 -6.74
C VAL A 59 2.83 -8.05 -7.80
N PHE A 60 1.79 -7.34 -7.38
CA PHE A 60 1.00 -6.48 -8.27
C PHE A 60 1.84 -5.41 -8.97
N CYS A 61 2.77 -4.79 -8.24
CA CYS A 61 3.68 -3.78 -8.82
C CYS A 61 4.55 -4.38 -9.93
N SER A 62 5.19 -5.52 -9.67
CA SER A 62 6.03 -6.22 -10.65
C SER A 62 5.22 -6.64 -11.89
N GLN A 63 4.02 -7.18 -11.68
CA GLN A 63 3.16 -7.60 -12.79
C GLN A 63 2.65 -6.42 -13.62
N PHE A 64 2.27 -5.30 -13.00
CA PHE A 64 1.88 -4.10 -13.76
C PHE A 64 3.05 -3.49 -14.54
N ALA A 65 4.26 -3.50 -13.97
CA ALA A 65 5.45 -3.07 -14.69
C ALA A 65 5.71 -3.96 -15.91
N LEU A 66 5.57 -5.27 -15.75
CA LEU A 66 5.74 -6.24 -16.82
C LEU A 66 4.67 -6.09 -17.91
N CYS A 67 3.39 -5.98 -17.55
CA CYS A 67 2.32 -5.74 -18.51
C CYS A 67 2.54 -4.43 -19.29
N SER A 68 2.98 -3.37 -18.60
CA SER A 68 3.30 -2.09 -19.24
C SER A 68 4.47 -2.20 -20.21
N ALA A 69 5.51 -2.98 -19.86
CA ALA A 69 6.67 -3.21 -20.72
C ALA A 69 6.31 -4.01 -21.98
N LEU A 70 5.35 -4.93 -21.89
CA LEU A 70 4.89 -5.75 -23.01
C LEU A 70 3.73 -5.11 -23.80
N GLY A 71 3.19 -3.98 -23.33
CA GLY A 71 2.03 -3.34 -23.95
C GLY A 71 0.73 -4.14 -23.83
N VAL A 72 0.63 -5.05 -22.86
CA VAL A 72 -0.58 -5.86 -22.62
C VAL A 72 -1.50 -5.18 -21.59
N PRO A 73 -2.82 -5.43 -21.63
CA PRO A 73 -3.75 -4.84 -20.67
C PRO A 73 -3.44 -5.22 -19.22
N LEU A 74 -3.46 -4.24 -18.32
CA LEU A 74 -3.27 -4.45 -16.87
C LEU A 74 -4.37 -5.31 -16.23
N THR A 75 -5.49 -5.53 -16.94
CA THR A 75 -6.63 -6.34 -16.49
C THR A 75 -6.37 -7.84 -16.55
N VAL A 76 -5.29 -8.27 -17.21
CA VAL A 76 -4.90 -9.69 -17.30
C VAL A 76 -4.46 -10.24 -15.93
N VAL A 77 -4.02 -9.37 -15.01
CA VAL A 77 -3.46 -9.76 -13.72
C VAL A 77 -4.53 -9.66 -12.62
N GLY A 78 -5.11 -10.78 -12.22
CA GLY A 78 -6.12 -10.86 -11.17
C GLY A 78 -5.56 -11.25 -9.79
N SER A 79 -6.31 -10.97 -8.72
CA SER A 79 -5.96 -11.42 -7.36
C SER A 79 -5.98 -12.95 -7.20
N VAL A 80 -6.70 -13.66 -8.07
CA VAL A 80 -6.82 -15.12 -8.07
C VAL A 80 -5.48 -15.79 -8.42
N ASP A 81 -4.69 -15.15 -9.28
CA ASP A 81 -3.46 -15.72 -9.83
C ASP A 81 -2.23 -15.46 -8.93
N MET A 82 -2.37 -14.61 -7.91
CA MET A 82 -1.24 -14.12 -7.11
C MET A 82 -0.43 -15.23 -6.44
N ARG A 83 -1.08 -16.31 -6.00
CA ARG A 83 -0.36 -17.44 -5.38
C ARG A 83 0.56 -18.13 -6.37
N PHE A 84 0.07 -18.38 -7.58
CA PHE A 84 0.82 -19.00 -8.66
C PHE A 84 1.95 -18.08 -9.12
N ILE A 85 1.64 -16.80 -9.34
CA ILE A 85 2.61 -15.78 -9.74
C ILE A 85 3.75 -15.65 -8.72
N ARG A 86 3.47 -15.68 -7.41
CA ARG A 86 4.53 -15.66 -6.39
C ARG A 86 5.50 -16.84 -6.54
N THR A 87 4.98 -18.04 -6.75
CA THR A 87 5.81 -19.23 -6.94
C THR A 87 6.65 -19.10 -8.20
N LEU A 88 6.07 -18.62 -9.29
CA LEU A 88 6.79 -18.41 -10.54
C LEU A 88 7.89 -17.37 -10.41
N MET A 89 7.60 -16.21 -9.82
CA MET A 89 8.62 -15.18 -9.60
C MET A 89 9.81 -15.72 -8.80
N THR A 90 9.56 -16.57 -7.80
CA THR A 90 10.65 -17.23 -7.06
C THR A 90 11.47 -18.14 -7.96
N LEU A 91 10.83 -18.94 -8.83
CA LEU A 91 11.55 -19.79 -9.78
C LEU A 91 12.36 -18.97 -10.78
N GLU A 92 11.80 -17.89 -11.32
CA GLU A 92 12.47 -16.98 -12.25
C GLU A 92 13.72 -16.34 -11.63
N LEU A 93 13.63 -15.95 -10.35
CA LEU A 93 14.76 -15.42 -9.60
C LEU A 93 15.85 -16.47 -9.35
N LEU A 94 15.46 -17.72 -9.06
CA LEU A 94 16.42 -18.81 -8.85
C LEU A 94 17.13 -19.21 -10.15
N GLU A 95 16.42 -19.23 -11.26
CA GLU A 95 16.98 -19.58 -12.57
C GLU A 95 17.69 -18.41 -13.26
N GLY A 96 17.45 -17.17 -12.82
CA GLY A 96 17.95 -15.96 -13.46
C GLY A 96 17.37 -15.75 -14.87
N LYS A 97 16.19 -16.30 -15.15
CA LYS A 97 15.53 -16.27 -16.45
C LYS A 97 14.05 -15.95 -16.28
N PHE A 98 13.51 -15.19 -17.22
CA PHE A 98 12.07 -14.93 -17.31
C PHE A 98 11.39 -16.14 -17.95
N LEU A 99 10.53 -16.80 -17.18
CA LEU A 99 9.80 -18.00 -17.60
C LEU A 99 8.40 -17.66 -18.10
N HIS A 100 7.83 -16.54 -17.65
CA HIS A 100 6.50 -16.12 -18.04
C HIS A 100 6.50 -15.16 -19.24
N ARG A 101 5.81 -15.59 -20.30
CA ARG A 101 5.27 -14.74 -21.37
C ARG A 101 3.76 -15.03 -21.38
N PHE A 102 2.97 -13.98 -21.18
CA PHE A 102 1.50 -14.04 -21.08
C PHE A 102 0.85 -14.73 -22.29
#